data_AF-A0A960XBV1-F1
#
_entry.id   AF-A0A960XBV1-F1
#
_cell.length_a   1.000
_cell.length_b   1.000
_cell.length_c   1.000
_cell.angle_alpha   90.00
_cell.angle_beta   90.00
_cell.angle_gamma   90.00
#
_symmetry.space_group_name_H-M   'P 1'
#
loop_
_entity.id
_entity.type
_entity.pdbx_description
1 polymer ?
#
loop_
_entity_poly.entity_id
_entity_poly.type
_entity_poly.pdbx_seq_one_letter_code
_entity_poly.pdbx_strand_id
1 'polypeptide(L)'
;MKRFFFVLLSVLLLAPLVYFSAIKRTKGFCTKKILSHHSYNPKWDLGPLSQKEKELLARIGEEPFTLLGSGKECYAFVSEDGEIVVKFFKQNHMKEGYLRKYLPFPKTVRIRAQEMEQKHREKREALFQSYLIAYHTLKEETGVEYLHLTQTKGLNQTIRIKTKGGKTIKLNLDEMEFLVQKRATPIFDEIDRHPEKGEKIIASIIDLIKTRKSKGIGDFDINCERNLGLFGDKAMQIDIGEFYPIKPSPPTKEELFEATLDLRAFLENKHPELIPTLDEKIKSF
;
A
#
# COMPACT_ATOMS: atom_id res chain seq x y z
N MET A 1 -30.89 31.51 -24.46
CA MET A 1 -31.32 30.49 -23.47
C MET A 1 -31.19 29.05 -23.98
N LYS A 2 -31.81 28.65 -25.10
CA LYS A 2 -31.75 27.25 -25.60
C LYS A 2 -30.32 26.70 -25.79
N ARG A 3 -29.39 27.46 -26.37
CA ARG A 3 -27.98 27.03 -26.54
C ARG A 3 -27.26 26.76 -25.21
N PHE A 4 -27.49 27.58 -24.20
CA PHE A 4 -26.89 27.41 -22.87
C PHE A 4 -27.42 26.15 -22.17
N PHE A 5 -28.71 25.87 -22.33
CA PHE A 5 -29.34 24.65 -21.82
C PHE A 5 -28.76 23.38 -22.47
N PHE A 6 -28.55 23.37 -23.79
CA PHE A 6 -27.92 22.23 -24.48
C PHE A 6 -26.47 22.00 -24.05
N VAL A 7 -25.69 23.08 -23.86
CA VAL A 7 -24.31 22.96 -23.34
C VAL A 7 -24.33 22.39 -21.91
N LEU A 8 -25.16 22.91 -21.03
CA LEU A 8 -25.29 22.40 -19.65
C LEU A 8 -25.70 20.92 -19.64
N LEU A 9 -26.69 20.54 -20.45
CA LEU A 9 -27.15 19.16 -20.57
C LEU A 9 -26.05 18.24 -21.12
N SER A 10 -25.29 18.68 -22.11
CA SER A 10 -24.16 17.91 -22.65
C SER A 10 -23.03 17.72 -21.64
N VAL A 11 -22.71 18.73 -20.82
CA VAL A 11 -21.73 18.60 -19.72
C VAL A 11 -22.23 17.62 -18.66
N LEU A 12 -23.52 17.69 -18.29
CA LEU A 12 -24.14 16.79 -17.33
C LEU A 12 -24.21 15.33 -17.83
N LEU A 13 -24.31 15.10 -19.15
CA LEU A 13 -24.30 13.75 -19.74
C LEU A 13 -22.88 13.21 -19.97
N LEU A 14 -21.90 14.08 -20.27
CA LEU A 14 -20.51 13.68 -20.48
C LEU A 14 -19.75 13.46 -19.17
N ALA A 15 -20.08 14.18 -18.10
CA ALA A 15 -19.41 14.02 -16.80
C ALA A 15 -19.54 12.61 -16.20
N PRO A 16 -20.72 11.94 -16.21
CA PRO A 16 -20.86 10.54 -15.81
C PRO A 16 -20.04 9.60 -16.70
N LEU A 17 -20.09 9.79 -18.02
CA LEU A 17 -19.32 8.98 -18.97
C LEU A 17 -17.82 9.06 -18.70
N VAL A 18 -17.27 10.25 -18.47
CA VAL A 18 -15.87 10.45 -18.10
C VAL A 18 -15.57 9.86 -16.71
N TYR A 19 -16.45 10.05 -15.73
CA TYR A 19 -16.28 9.51 -14.38
C TYR A 19 -16.23 7.97 -14.38
N PHE A 20 -17.18 7.31 -15.04
CA PHE A 20 -17.25 5.86 -15.11
C PHE A 20 -16.14 5.27 -15.98
N SER A 21 -15.89 5.84 -17.16
CA SER A 21 -14.91 5.28 -18.10
C SER A 21 -13.45 5.58 -17.72
N ALA A 22 -13.15 6.76 -17.16
CA ALA A 22 -11.78 7.16 -16.86
C ALA A 22 -11.41 6.97 -15.39
N ILE A 23 -12.30 7.27 -14.43
CA ILE A 23 -11.95 7.26 -12.99
C ILE A 23 -12.24 5.90 -12.36
N LYS A 24 -13.48 5.41 -12.47
CA LYS A 24 -13.86 4.13 -11.86
C LYS A 24 -13.09 2.96 -12.47
N ARG A 25 -12.91 2.95 -13.81
CA ARG A 25 -12.12 1.91 -14.48
C ARG A 25 -10.66 1.95 -14.06
N THR A 26 -9.97 3.09 -14.08
CA THR A 26 -8.54 3.12 -13.72
C THR A 26 -8.29 3.11 -12.20
N LYS A 27 -9.33 3.01 -11.36
CA LYS A 27 -9.24 3.29 -9.92
C LYS A 27 -8.58 4.64 -9.64
N GLY A 28 -8.75 5.60 -10.56
CA GLY A 28 -8.11 6.91 -10.53
C GLY A 28 -6.62 6.95 -10.90
N PHE A 29 -6.02 5.85 -11.37
CA PHE A 29 -4.61 5.81 -11.76
C PHE A 29 -4.30 6.70 -12.98
N CYS A 30 -3.23 7.47 -12.89
CA CYS A 30 -2.50 7.99 -14.05
C CYS A 30 -1.03 8.17 -13.69
N THR A 31 -0.14 8.11 -14.70
CA THR A 31 1.32 8.15 -14.52
C THR A 31 1.80 9.39 -13.77
N LYS A 32 1.18 10.54 -14.00
CA LYS A 32 1.47 11.81 -13.29
C LYS A 32 1.23 11.76 -11.78
N LYS A 33 0.57 10.72 -11.25
CA LYS A 33 0.32 10.55 -9.81
C LYS A 33 1.39 9.70 -9.11
N ILE A 34 2.29 9.08 -9.86
CA ILE A 34 3.38 8.24 -9.33
C ILE A 34 4.77 8.77 -9.68
N LEU A 35 4.87 9.73 -10.60
CA LEU A 35 6.11 10.47 -10.87
C LEU A 35 6.46 11.36 -9.68
N SER A 36 7.64 11.14 -9.10
CA SER A 36 8.09 11.89 -7.94
C SER A 36 8.21 13.39 -8.24
N HIS A 37 7.93 14.19 -7.22
CA HIS A 37 8.10 15.64 -7.23
C HIS A 37 9.22 16.09 -6.30
N HIS A 38 9.99 15.14 -5.78
CA HIS A 38 11.03 15.38 -4.79
C HIS A 38 12.37 15.01 -5.38
N SER A 39 13.35 15.88 -5.18
CA SER A 39 14.73 15.58 -5.53
C SER A 39 15.29 14.45 -4.68
N TYR A 40 16.41 13.88 -5.13
CA TYR A 40 17.23 12.96 -4.36
C TYR A 40 17.40 13.44 -2.91
N ASN A 41 17.23 12.53 -1.96
CA ASN A 41 17.42 12.77 -0.54
C ASN A 41 18.21 11.59 0.07
N PRO A 42 19.44 11.82 0.56
CA PRO A 42 20.31 10.75 1.08
C PRO A 42 19.74 10.06 2.32
N LYS A 43 18.80 10.67 3.05
CA LYS A 43 18.10 10.03 4.18
C LYS A 43 17.32 8.78 3.77
N TRP A 44 16.88 8.73 2.50
CA TRP A 44 16.03 7.68 1.95
C TRP A 44 16.76 6.83 0.90
N ASP A 45 18.07 7.04 0.76
CA ASP A 45 18.91 6.20 -0.08
C ASP A 45 19.35 4.96 0.72
N LEU A 46 19.03 3.78 0.21
CA LEU A 46 19.36 2.50 0.82
C LEU A 46 20.75 1.98 0.41
N GLY A 47 21.46 2.74 -0.44
CA GLY A 47 22.78 2.39 -0.92
C GLY A 47 22.76 1.44 -2.12
N PRO A 48 23.88 0.76 -2.41
CA PRO A 48 24.01 -0.06 -3.60
C PRO A 48 23.17 -1.33 -3.53
N LEU A 49 22.61 -1.73 -4.68
CA LEU A 49 21.82 -2.95 -4.80
C LEU A 49 22.66 -4.19 -4.49
N SER A 50 22.09 -5.07 -3.66
CA SER A 50 22.56 -6.45 -3.53
C SER A 50 22.34 -7.24 -4.83
N GLN A 51 23.02 -8.39 -4.96
CA GLN A 51 22.86 -9.24 -6.15
C GLN A 51 21.42 -9.73 -6.33
N LYS A 52 20.76 -10.13 -5.23
CA LYS A 52 19.35 -10.55 -5.23
C LYS A 52 18.41 -9.44 -5.71
N GLU A 53 18.68 -8.18 -5.32
CA GLU A 53 17.86 -7.04 -5.75
C GLU A 53 18.08 -6.71 -7.23
N LYS A 54 19.31 -6.83 -7.73
CA LYS A 54 19.59 -6.68 -9.17
C LYS A 54 18.81 -7.70 -10.00
N GLU A 55 18.82 -8.96 -9.58
CA GLU A 55 18.08 -10.05 -10.23
C GLU A 55 16.56 -9.81 -10.18
N LEU A 56 16.04 -9.40 -9.02
CA LEU A 56 14.63 -9.06 -8.86
C LEU A 56 14.20 -7.89 -9.75
N LEU A 57 15.00 -6.82 -9.82
CA LEU A 57 14.71 -5.66 -10.65
C LEU A 57 14.83 -5.98 -12.15
N ALA A 58 15.77 -6.83 -12.54
CA ALA A 58 15.86 -7.33 -13.91
C ALA A 58 14.58 -8.08 -14.30
N ARG A 59 14.09 -9.00 -13.45
CA ARG A 59 12.82 -9.70 -13.64
C ARG A 59 11.63 -8.75 -13.81
N ILE A 60 11.56 -7.68 -13.02
CA ILE A 60 10.50 -6.65 -13.15
C ILE A 60 10.51 -5.97 -14.53
N GLY A 61 11.67 -5.86 -15.18
CA GLY A 61 11.77 -5.33 -16.53
C GLY A 61 11.31 -6.28 -17.64
N GLU A 62 11.28 -7.59 -17.37
CA GLU A 62 11.07 -8.65 -18.36
C GLU A 62 9.61 -8.93 -18.69
N GLU A 63 8.65 -8.54 -17.84
CA GLU A 63 7.23 -8.84 -18.01
C GLU A 63 6.35 -7.59 -17.76
N PRO A 64 5.10 -7.55 -18.27
CA PRO A 64 4.18 -6.46 -18.00
C PRO A 64 3.42 -6.65 -16.67
N PHE A 65 3.18 -5.53 -15.98
CA PHE A 65 2.43 -5.48 -14.73
C PHE A 65 1.04 -4.88 -14.94
N THR A 66 0.02 -5.46 -14.31
CA THR A 66 -1.38 -5.00 -14.41
C THR A 66 -1.85 -4.38 -13.10
N LEU A 67 -2.66 -3.32 -13.18
CA LEU A 67 -3.21 -2.66 -12.00
C LEU A 67 -4.07 -3.64 -11.17
N LEU A 68 -3.58 -4.00 -10.00
CA LEU A 68 -4.27 -4.82 -9.01
C LEU A 68 -5.22 -3.95 -8.17
N GLY A 69 -4.71 -2.85 -7.63
CA GLY A 69 -5.38 -2.08 -6.58
C GLY A 69 -4.93 -0.64 -6.49
N SER A 70 -5.73 0.15 -5.77
CA SER A 70 -5.40 1.52 -5.39
C SER A 70 -5.79 1.70 -3.93
N GLY A 71 -4.81 1.72 -3.05
CA GLY A 71 -4.99 2.04 -1.63
C GLY A 71 -5.00 3.54 -1.40
N LYS A 72 -4.83 3.98 -0.15
CA LYS A 72 -4.67 5.41 0.19
C LYS A 72 -3.33 5.94 -0.32
N GLU A 73 -2.25 5.25 0.02
CA GLU A 73 -0.88 5.72 -0.21
C GLU A 73 -0.24 5.19 -1.49
N CYS A 74 -0.69 4.04 -2.01
CA CYS A 74 -0.04 3.38 -3.15
C CYS A 74 -1.02 2.94 -4.26
N TYR A 75 -0.51 2.81 -5.48
CA TYR A 75 -1.10 2.00 -6.54
C TYR A 75 -0.34 0.68 -6.62
N ALA A 76 -1.05 -0.45 -6.55
CA ALA A 76 -0.46 -1.78 -6.60
C ALA A 76 -0.65 -2.39 -7.99
N PHE A 77 0.43 -2.92 -8.54
CA PHE A 77 0.45 -3.61 -9.83
C PHE A 77 1.03 -5.00 -9.64
N VAL A 78 0.42 -6.00 -10.27
CA VAL A 78 0.84 -7.40 -10.17
C VAL A 78 1.50 -7.85 -11.47
N SER A 79 2.54 -8.68 -11.37
CA SER A 79 3.19 -9.36 -12.50
C SER A 79 2.23 -10.24 -13.29
N GLU A 80 2.64 -10.68 -14.48
CA GLU A 80 1.80 -11.54 -15.33
C GLU A 80 1.67 -12.95 -14.75
N ASP A 81 2.75 -13.47 -14.14
CA ASP A 81 2.73 -14.72 -13.38
C ASP A 81 1.96 -14.65 -12.06
N GLY A 82 1.67 -13.44 -11.59
CA GLY A 82 0.94 -13.23 -10.35
C GLY A 82 1.75 -13.40 -9.07
N GLU A 83 3.08 -13.53 -9.10
CA GLU A 83 3.91 -13.74 -7.90
C GLU A 83 4.38 -12.44 -7.23
N ILE A 84 4.57 -11.38 -8.01
CA ILE A 84 5.19 -10.13 -7.57
C ILE A 84 4.18 -8.98 -7.65
N VAL A 85 4.20 -8.12 -6.63
CA VAL A 85 3.48 -6.86 -6.60
C VAL A 85 4.46 -5.69 -6.53
N VAL A 86 4.39 -4.78 -7.50
CA VAL A 86 5.07 -3.49 -7.46
C VAL A 86 4.08 -2.44 -7.00
N LYS A 87 4.41 -1.70 -5.93
CA LYS A 87 3.57 -0.61 -5.43
C LYS A 87 4.26 0.73 -5.63
N PHE A 88 3.58 1.64 -6.32
CA PHE A 88 4.05 3.01 -6.53
C PHE A 88 3.37 3.97 -5.56
N PHE A 89 4.15 4.81 -4.88
CA PHE A 89 3.65 5.80 -3.95
C PHE A 89 2.89 6.92 -4.67
N LYS A 90 1.77 7.36 -4.10
CA LYS A 90 0.93 8.42 -4.67
C LYS A 90 1.46 9.79 -4.29
N GLN A 91 1.78 10.57 -5.31
CA GLN A 91 2.38 11.89 -5.18
C GLN A 91 1.34 13.01 -5.00
N ASN A 92 0.04 12.73 -5.16
CA ASN A 92 -1.00 13.78 -5.12
C ASN A 92 -1.17 14.43 -3.75
N HIS A 93 -0.94 13.68 -2.66
CA HIS A 93 -0.94 14.23 -1.31
C HIS A 93 0.38 14.89 -0.96
N MET A 94 1.37 14.82 -1.86
CA MET A 94 2.73 15.34 -1.68
C MET A 94 3.02 16.57 -2.57
N LYS A 95 2.03 17.07 -3.31
CA LYS A 95 2.17 18.27 -4.16
C LYS A 95 2.02 19.56 -3.36
N GLU A 96 2.99 20.45 -3.55
CA GLU A 96 2.80 21.89 -3.31
C GLU A 96 1.81 22.43 -4.36
N GLY A 97 0.82 23.21 -3.93
CA GLY A 97 -0.16 23.77 -4.84
C GLY A 97 0.48 24.84 -5.73
N TYR A 98 0.75 24.52 -7.01
CA TYR A 98 1.46 25.40 -7.96
C TYR A 98 0.92 26.85 -7.98
N LEU A 99 -0.41 27.04 -7.98
CA LEU A 99 -1.03 28.37 -7.97
C LEU A 99 -0.72 29.20 -6.71
N ARG A 100 -0.42 28.55 -5.58
CA ARG A 100 -0.09 29.23 -4.31
C ARG A 100 1.26 29.93 -4.35
N LYS A 101 2.17 29.48 -5.21
CA LYS A 101 3.50 30.07 -5.38
C LYS A 101 3.47 31.38 -6.18
N TYR A 102 2.52 31.53 -7.09
CA TYR A 102 2.49 32.63 -8.06
C TYR A 102 1.41 33.68 -7.79
N LEU A 103 0.39 33.37 -6.98
CA LEU A 103 -0.66 34.33 -6.63
C LEU A 103 -0.35 35.06 -5.31
N PRO A 104 -0.55 36.39 -5.23
CA PRO A 104 -0.34 37.16 -4.01
C PRO A 104 -1.47 36.93 -3.00
N PHE A 105 -1.47 35.79 -2.33
CA PHE A 105 -2.45 35.49 -1.28
C PHE A 105 -2.19 36.29 0.00
N PRO A 106 -3.25 36.62 0.80
CA PRO A 106 -3.11 37.21 2.12
C PRO A 106 -2.16 36.42 3.04
N LYS A 107 -1.49 37.10 3.98
CA LYS A 107 -0.53 36.47 4.91
C LYS A 107 -1.10 35.25 5.63
N THR A 108 -2.35 35.31 6.07
CA THR A 108 -3.04 34.19 6.74
C THR A 108 -3.19 32.96 5.87
N VAL A 109 -3.48 33.14 4.58
CA VAL A 109 -3.58 32.04 3.60
C VAL A 109 -2.22 31.43 3.32
N ARG A 110 -1.16 32.25 3.28
CA ARG A 110 0.23 31.76 3.13
C ARG A 110 0.69 30.94 4.33
N ILE A 111 0.43 31.41 5.55
CA ILE A 111 0.75 30.67 6.79
C ILE A 111 0.06 29.31 6.79
N ARG A 112 -1.26 29.27 6.56
CA ARG A 112 -2.02 28.01 6.48
C ARG A 112 -1.50 27.08 5.38
N ALA A 113 -1.06 27.62 4.24
CA ALA A 113 -0.48 26.81 3.18
C ALA A 113 0.83 26.16 3.63
N GLN A 114 1.70 26.90 4.31
CA GLN A 114 2.96 26.39 4.86
C GLN A 114 2.74 25.33 5.95
N GLU A 115 1.77 25.53 6.84
CA GLU A 115 1.38 24.54 7.86
C GLU A 115 0.89 23.23 7.22
N MET A 116 0.06 23.34 6.17
CA MET A 116 -0.42 22.16 5.43
C MET A 116 0.70 21.44 4.70
N GLU A 117 1.64 22.17 4.09
CA GLU A 117 2.83 21.59 3.45
C GLU A 117 3.71 20.87 4.47
N GLN A 118 3.91 21.46 5.65
CA GLN A 118 4.65 20.84 6.74
C GLN A 118 3.98 19.54 7.20
N LYS A 119 2.66 19.55 7.41
CA LYS A 119 1.88 18.36 7.75
C LYS A 119 1.98 17.26 6.69
N HIS A 120 1.99 17.62 5.40
CA HIS A 120 2.18 16.67 4.32
C HIS A 120 3.60 16.07 4.31
N ARG A 121 4.62 16.89 4.59
CA ARG A 121 6.00 16.40 4.75
C ARG A 121 6.11 15.41 5.90
N GLU A 122 5.59 15.74 7.08
CA GLU A 122 5.62 14.88 8.27
C GLU A 122 4.91 13.54 8.02
N LYS A 123 3.74 13.56 7.38
CA LYS A 123 3.03 12.33 6.98
C LYS A 123 3.85 11.46 6.04
N ARG A 124 4.51 12.07 5.04
CA ARG A 124 5.39 11.34 4.12
C ARG A 124 6.58 10.74 4.86
N GLU A 125 7.18 11.49 5.79
CA GLU A 125 8.28 10.94 6.59
C GLU A 125 7.84 9.76 7.44
N ALA A 126 6.71 9.86 8.14
CA ALA A 126 6.15 8.75 8.91
C ALA A 126 5.85 7.53 8.04
N LEU A 127 5.29 7.76 6.84
CA LEU A 127 5.06 6.71 5.86
C LEU A 127 6.37 6.03 5.46
N PHE A 128 7.37 6.79 5.03
CA PHE A 128 8.66 6.25 4.59
C PHE A 128 9.37 5.50 5.71
N GLN A 129 9.31 6.00 6.95
CA GLN A 129 9.81 5.27 8.11
C GLN A 129 9.10 3.93 8.31
N SER A 130 7.78 3.88 8.12
CA SER A 130 7.02 2.62 8.23
C SER A 130 7.49 1.59 7.20
N TYR A 131 7.74 2.02 5.96
CA TYR A 131 8.28 1.15 4.91
C TYR A 131 9.73 0.74 5.15
N LEU A 132 10.56 1.60 5.74
CA LEU A 132 11.91 1.22 6.17
C LEU A 132 11.87 0.13 7.24
N ILE A 133 10.97 0.24 8.22
CA ILE A 133 10.75 -0.80 9.24
C ILE A 133 10.32 -2.10 8.56
N ALA A 134 9.38 -2.03 7.62
CA ALA A 134 8.92 -3.19 6.87
C ALA A 134 10.07 -3.89 6.12
N TYR A 135 10.91 -3.13 5.43
CA TYR A 135 12.02 -3.64 4.63
C TYR A 135 13.18 -4.19 5.48
N HIS A 136 13.56 -3.50 6.56
CA HIS A 136 14.72 -3.89 7.37
C HIS A 136 14.39 -4.90 8.48
N THR A 137 13.23 -4.76 9.13
CA THR A 137 12.91 -5.52 10.35
C THR A 137 11.84 -6.59 10.12
N LEU A 138 10.85 -6.28 9.28
CA LEU A 138 9.67 -7.13 9.04
C LEU A 138 9.64 -7.71 7.63
N LYS A 139 10.81 -7.99 7.05
CA LYS A 139 10.93 -8.42 5.65
C LYS A 139 10.11 -9.67 5.35
N GLU A 140 10.16 -10.66 6.23
CA GLU A 140 9.43 -11.92 6.09
C GLU A 140 7.93 -11.76 6.40
N GLU A 141 7.58 -10.90 7.36
CA GLU A 141 6.20 -10.66 7.79
C GLU A 141 5.42 -9.74 6.84
N THR A 142 6.11 -9.00 5.98
CA THR A 142 5.50 -8.09 4.99
C THR A 142 5.78 -8.52 3.56
N GLY A 143 6.78 -9.39 3.33
CA GLY A 143 7.19 -9.83 2.00
C GLY A 143 7.80 -8.72 1.14
N VAL A 144 8.25 -7.60 1.71
CA VAL A 144 8.91 -6.52 0.97
C VAL A 144 10.30 -6.97 0.57
N GLU A 145 10.51 -7.23 -0.72
CA GLU A 145 11.79 -7.72 -1.22
C GLU A 145 12.74 -6.58 -1.63
N TYR A 146 12.19 -5.44 -2.04
CA TYR A 146 12.94 -4.25 -2.44
C TYR A 146 12.16 -2.96 -2.12
N LEU A 147 12.89 -1.88 -1.84
CA LEU A 147 12.33 -0.58 -1.48
C LEU A 147 13.14 0.55 -2.14
N HIS A 148 12.45 1.53 -2.70
CA HIS A 148 13.06 2.70 -3.36
C HIS A 148 12.27 3.96 -3.00
N LEU A 149 12.84 4.80 -2.13
CA LEU A 149 12.14 5.93 -1.51
C LEU A 149 12.64 7.31 -1.95
N THR A 150 13.54 7.37 -2.94
CA THR A 150 14.03 8.64 -3.47
C THR A 150 14.42 8.53 -4.93
N GLN A 151 14.23 9.60 -5.70
CA GLN A 151 14.68 9.64 -7.10
C GLN A 151 16.18 9.41 -7.20
N THR A 152 16.59 8.63 -8.19
CA THR A 152 18.01 8.42 -8.50
C THR A 152 18.27 8.62 -10.00
N LYS A 153 19.49 8.36 -10.44
CA LYS A 153 19.86 8.26 -11.87
C LYS A 153 20.67 6.99 -12.16
N GLY A 154 20.78 6.13 -11.16
CA GLY A 154 21.71 5.01 -11.13
C GLY A 154 21.03 3.66 -11.26
N LEU A 155 19.70 3.61 -11.06
CA LEU A 155 18.95 2.36 -11.13
C LEU A 155 18.95 1.84 -12.57
N ASN A 156 18.68 2.73 -13.53
CA ASN A 156 18.60 2.45 -14.97
C ASN A 156 17.65 1.29 -15.28
N GLN A 157 16.56 1.18 -14.51
CA GLN A 157 15.55 0.14 -14.66
C GLN A 157 14.24 0.73 -15.17
N THR A 158 13.50 -0.10 -15.89
CA THR A 158 12.20 0.28 -16.42
C THR A 158 11.19 -0.82 -16.20
N ILE A 159 9.96 -0.44 -15.88
CA ILE A 159 8.83 -1.35 -15.75
C ILE A 159 7.86 -1.14 -16.92
N ARG A 160 7.18 -2.22 -17.33
CA ARG A 160 6.09 -2.15 -18.30
C ARG A 160 4.76 -2.30 -17.58
N ILE A 161 3.86 -1.33 -17.69
CA ILE A 161 2.53 -1.38 -17.09
C ILE A 161 1.46 -1.52 -18.17
N LYS A 162 0.61 -2.54 -18.05
CA LYS A 162 -0.57 -2.75 -18.88
C LYS A 162 -1.74 -1.95 -18.33
N THR A 163 -2.20 -0.99 -19.13
CA THR A 163 -3.41 -0.24 -18.84
C THR A 163 -4.66 -1.10 -19.06
N LYS A 164 -5.80 -0.72 -18.47
CA LYS A 164 -7.07 -1.42 -18.70
C LYS A 164 -7.56 -1.39 -20.15
N GLY A 165 -7.03 -0.49 -20.98
CA GLY A 165 -7.29 -0.46 -22.43
C GLY A 165 -6.39 -1.38 -23.23
N GLY A 166 -5.57 -2.22 -22.60
CA GLY A 166 -4.64 -3.15 -23.26
C GLY A 166 -3.32 -2.49 -23.69
N LYS A 167 -3.22 -1.16 -23.70
CA LYS A 167 -1.96 -0.46 -24.00
C LYS A 167 -0.93 -0.69 -22.90
N THR A 168 0.30 -1.03 -23.30
CA THR A 168 1.45 -1.10 -22.41
C THR A 168 2.22 0.22 -22.41
N ILE A 169 2.60 0.70 -21.23
CA ILE A 169 3.39 1.91 -21.03
C ILE A 169 4.70 1.52 -20.33
N LYS A 170 5.82 2.03 -20.82
CA LYS A 170 7.13 1.86 -20.19
C LYS A 170 7.38 3.05 -19.26
N LEU A 171 7.79 2.79 -18.03
CA LEU A 171 8.08 3.80 -17.01
C LEU A 171 9.52 3.65 -16.52
N ASN A 172 10.18 4.77 -16.29
CA ASN A 172 11.51 4.82 -15.69
C ASN A 172 11.40 4.73 -14.16
N LEU A 173 12.04 3.73 -13.57
CA LEU A 173 11.97 3.51 -12.12
C LEU A 173 12.82 4.51 -11.33
N ASP A 174 13.82 5.14 -11.95
CA ASP A 174 14.62 6.22 -11.32
C ASP A 174 13.77 7.46 -10.94
N GLU A 175 12.59 7.63 -11.55
CA GLU A 175 11.75 8.83 -11.42
C GLU A 175 10.63 8.70 -10.38
N MET A 176 10.55 7.59 -9.65
CA MET A 176 9.39 7.23 -8.85
C MET A 176 9.82 6.61 -7.53
N GLU A 177 9.12 6.87 -6.43
CA GLU A 177 9.21 6.02 -5.24
C GLU A 177 8.33 4.78 -5.43
N PHE A 178 8.86 3.62 -5.06
CA PHE A 178 8.15 2.34 -5.15
C PHE A 178 8.72 1.29 -4.21
N LEU A 179 8.01 0.17 -4.10
CA LEU A 179 8.50 -1.04 -3.46
C LEU A 179 8.08 -2.27 -4.27
N VAL A 180 8.78 -3.37 -4.01
CA VAL A 180 8.48 -4.70 -4.55
C VAL A 180 8.12 -5.61 -3.39
N GLN A 181 6.99 -6.27 -3.49
CA GLN A 181 6.44 -7.14 -2.45
C GLN A 181 6.01 -8.48 -3.06
N LYS A 182 6.13 -9.57 -2.31
CA LYS A 182 5.47 -10.83 -2.64
C LYS A 182 3.96 -10.64 -2.70
N ARG A 183 3.29 -11.27 -3.66
CA ARG A 183 1.83 -11.32 -3.65
C ARG A 183 1.34 -12.29 -2.58
N ALA A 184 0.32 -11.88 -1.84
CA ALA A 184 -0.43 -12.76 -0.96
C ALA A 184 -1.92 -12.78 -1.33
N THR A 185 -2.58 -13.87 -0.95
CA THR A 185 -4.02 -14.05 -1.08
C THR A 185 -4.73 -13.42 0.11
N PRO A 186 -5.77 -12.58 -0.06
CA PRO A 186 -6.52 -12.02 1.07
C PRO A 186 -7.01 -13.12 2.03
N ILE A 187 -6.81 -12.93 3.35
CA ILE A 187 -7.07 -13.98 4.33
C ILE A 187 -8.55 -14.38 4.39
N PHE A 188 -9.46 -13.41 4.37
CA PHE A 188 -10.90 -13.70 4.51
C PHE A 188 -11.41 -14.49 3.31
N ASP A 189 -10.95 -14.16 2.10
CA ASP A 189 -11.29 -14.92 0.90
C ASP A 189 -10.75 -16.35 0.96
N GLU A 190 -9.59 -16.58 1.59
CA GLU A 190 -9.03 -17.93 1.75
C GLU A 190 -9.79 -18.75 2.79
N ILE A 191 -10.16 -18.16 3.93
CA ILE A 191 -11.00 -18.85 4.93
C ILE A 191 -12.37 -19.20 4.31
N ASP A 192 -12.97 -18.28 3.55
CA ASP A 192 -14.27 -18.52 2.93
C ASP A 192 -14.24 -19.63 1.87
N ARG A 193 -13.13 -19.72 1.11
CA ARG A 193 -12.92 -20.78 0.11
C ARG A 193 -12.51 -22.12 0.72
N HIS A 194 -11.80 -22.10 1.84
CA HIS A 194 -11.15 -23.25 2.47
C HIS A 194 -11.34 -23.24 4.00
N PRO A 195 -12.57 -23.38 4.50
CA PRO A 195 -12.86 -23.31 5.94
C PRO A 195 -12.11 -24.39 6.74
N GLU A 196 -11.77 -25.53 6.13
CA GLU A 196 -10.96 -26.59 6.73
C GLU A 196 -9.55 -26.13 7.12
N LYS A 197 -9.05 -25.05 6.53
CA LYS A 197 -7.76 -24.43 6.88
C LYS A 197 -7.90 -23.33 7.93
N GLY A 198 -9.12 -22.95 8.31
CA GLY A 198 -9.41 -21.79 9.14
C GLY A 198 -8.60 -21.75 10.43
N GLU A 199 -8.50 -22.86 11.15
CA GLU A 199 -7.72 -22.94 12.39
C GLU A 199 -6.23 -22.60 12.20
N LYS A 200 -5.63 -23.11 11.11
CA LYS A 200 -4.23 -22.85 10.78
C LYS A 200 -4.01 -21.38 10.39
N ILE A 201 -4.95 -20.81 9.63
CA ILE A 201 -4.90 -19.40 9.22
C ILE A 201 -5.02 -18.51 10.46
N ILE A 202 -5.97 -18.77 11.35
CA ILE A 202 -6.15 -18.04 12.62
C ILE A 202 -4.86 -18.09 13.45
N ALA A 203 -4.27 -19.28 13.61
CA ALA A 203 -3.00 -19.42 14.33
C ALA A 203 -1.90 -18.56 13.69
N SER A 204 -1.81 -18.55 12.36
CA SER A 204 -0.81 -17.77 11.65
C SER A 204 -0.98 -16.26 11.80
N ILE A 205 -2.23 -15.75 11.85
CA ILE A 205 -2.51 -14.32 12.14
C ILE A 205 -2.00 -13.95 13.54
N ILE A 206 -2.30 -14.79 14.53
CA ILE A 206 -1.86 -14.56 15.92
C ILE A 206 -0.34 -14.60 16.03
N ASP A 207 0.32 -15.50 15.30
CA ASP A 207 1.79 -15.57 15.23
C ASP A 207 2.42 -14.37 14.53
N LEU A 208 1.78 -13.83 13.49
CA LEU A 208 2.21 -12.59 12.84
C LEU A 208 2.21 -11.41 13.83
N ILE A 209 1.11 -11.25 14.60
CA ILE A 209 0.99 -10.18 15.60
C ILE A 209 2.05 -10.33 16.69
N LYS A 210 2.24 -11.56 17.21
CA LYS A 210 3.29 -11.88 18.19
C LYS A 210 4.67 -11.51 17.67
N THR A 211 4.99 -11.96 16.45
CA THR A 211 6.31 -11.78 15.85
C THR A 211 6.62 -10.30 15.72
N ARG A 212 5.69 -9.50 15.20
CA ARG A 212 5.83 -8.04 15.09
C ARG A 212 6.13 -7.38 16.44
N LYS A 213 5.37 -7.71 17.47
CA LYS A 213 5.53 -7.19 18.84
C LYS A 213 6.87 -7.61 19.47
N SER A 214 7.28 -8.86 19.27
CA SER A 214 8.57 -9.37 19.74
C SER A 214 9.77 -8.69 19.06
N LYS A 215 9.58 -8.19 17.84
CA LYS A 215 10.57 -7.36 17.12
C LYS A 215 10.53 -5.87 17.52
N GLY A 216 9.69 -5.50 18.50
CA GLY A 216 9.57 -4.13 18.97
C GLY A 216 8.88 -3.20 17.98
N ILE A 217 7.94 -3.72 17.17
CA ILE A 217 7.18 -2.92 16.22
C ILE A 217 5.70 -2.86 16.61
N GLY A 218 5.18 -1.64 16.75
CA GLY A 218 3.75 -1.34 16.89
C GLY A 218 3.10 -1.02 15.55
N ASP A 219 1.78 -1.08 15.51
CA ASP A 219 0.95 -0.74 14.33
C ASP A 219 -0.38 -0.16 14.81
N PHE A 220 -0.73 1.02 14.29
CA PHE A 220 -1.97 1.70 14.63
C PHE A 220 -3.20 1.21 13.84
N ASP A 221 -3.03 0.43 12.76
CA ASP A 221 -4.13 0.01 11.88
C ASP A 221 -3.99 -1.46 11.46
N ILE A 222 -4.05 -2.36 12.45
CA ILE A 222 -4.16 -3.79 12.13
C ILE A 222 -5.62 -4.14 11.83
N ASN A 223 -5.96 -4.11 10.54
CA ASN A 223 -7.23 -4.57 10.02
C ASN A 223 -7.01 -5.87 9.26
N CYS A 224 -7.46 -7.00 9.81
CA CYS A 224 -7.24 -8.33 9.23
C CYS A 224 -7.82 -8.45 7.82
N GLU A 225 -8.98 -7.86 7.56
CA GLU A 225 -9.67 -7.97 6.27
C GLU A 225 -8.86 -7.32 5.13
N ARG A 226 -8.36 -6.10 5.34
CA ARG A 226 -7.76 -5.28 4.28
C ARG A 226 -6.24 -5.38 4.25
N ASN A 227 -5.62 -5.55 5.41
CA ASN A 227 -4.18 -5.36 5.57
C ASN A 227 -3.41 -6.68 5.66
N LEU A 228 -4.10 -7.82 5.80
CA LEU A 228 -3.45 -9.13 5.89
C LEU A 228 -3.77 -10.03 4.68
N GLY A 229 -2.78 -10.84 4.31
CA GLY A 229 -2.92 -11.89 3.32
C GLY A 229 -2.07 -13.11 3.67
N LEU A 230 -2.23 -14.19 2.90
CA LEU A 230 -1.47 -15.43 3.02
C LEU A 230 -0.45 -15.55 1.90
N PHE A 231 0.79 -15.85 2.29
CA PHE A 231 1.84 -16.31 1.39
C PHE A 231 2.15 -17.77 1.75
N GLY A 232 1.65 -18.70 0.91
CA GLY A 232 1.57 -20.12 1.30
C GLY A 232 0.63 -20.27 2.51
N ASP A 233 1.12 -20.92 3.56
CA ASP A 233 0.36 -21.12 4.82
C ASP A 233 0.65 -20.05 5.89
N LYS A 234 1.39 -18.98 5.55
CA LYS A 234 1.80 -17.94 6.50
C LYS A 234 1.08 -16.63 6.27
N ALA A 235 0.53 -16.06 7.33
CA ALA A 235 -0.02 -14.71 7.35
C ALA A 235 1.10 -13.68 7.16
N MET A 236 0.79 -12.67 6.37
CA MET A 236 1.69 -11.60 5.97
C MET A 236 0.89 -10.29 5.94
N GLN A 237 1.49 -9.20 6.41
CA GLN A 237 0.91 -7.88 6.34
C GLN A 237 1.15 -7.29 4.95
N ILE A 238 0.10 -7.29 4.14
CA ILE A 238 0.15 -6.84 2.74
C ILE A 238 0.06 -5.33 2.63
N ASP A 239 -0.71 -4.63 3.47
CA ASP A 239 -0.72 -3.16 3.50
C ASP A 239 0.09 -2.67 4.69
N ILE A 240 1.20 -2.00 4.39
CA ILE A 240 2.12 -1.46 5.39
C ILE A 240 1.56 -0.12 5.84
N GLY A 241 0.98 -0.16 7.04
CA GLY A 241 0.35 0.98 7.69
C GLY A 241 1.33 1.87 8.43
N GLU A 242 0.88 2.38 9.57
CA GLU A 242 1.59 3.32 10.43
C GLU A 242 2.44 2.55 11.46
N PHE A 243 3.55 1.94 11.01
CA PHE A 243 4.48 1.26 11.90
C PHE A 243 5.32 2.23 12.72
N TYR A 244 5.57 1.85 13.97
CA TYR A 244 6.41 2.65 14.87
C TYR A 244 7.20 1.74 15.84
N PRO A 245 8.40 2.16 16.26
CA PRO A 245 9.17 1.41 17.23
C PRO A 245 8.53 1.47 18.62
N ILE A 246 8.54 0.34 19.32
CA ILE A 246 8.12 0.16 20.70
C ILE A 246 9.15 -0.72 21.43
N LYS A 247 9.05 -0.78 22.76
CA LYS A 247 9.81 -1.78 23.52
C LYS A 247 9.30 -3.19 23.15
N PRO A 248 10.19 -4.13 22.77
CA PRO A 248 9.79 -5.52 22.55
C PRO A 248 9.04 -6.11 23.75
N SER A 249 7.89 -6.69 23.49
CA SER A 249 7.06 -7.37 24.48
C SER A 249 6.18 -8.42 23.79
N PRO A 250 5.70 -9.44 24.52
CA PRO A 250 4.55 -10.20 24.03
C PRO A 250 3.32 -9.26 23.94
N PRO A 251 2.37 -9.54 23.03
CA PRO A 251 1.08 -8.84 23.03
C PRO A 251 0.24 -9.22 24.25
N THR A 252 -0.61 -8.32 24.74
CA THR A 252 -1.62 -8.66 25.75
C THR A 252 -2.85 -9.31 25.13
N LYS A 253 -3.74 -9.88 25.96
CA LYS A 253 -5.02 -10.44 25.50
C LYS A 253 -5.89 -9.39 24.84
N GLU A 254 -5.94 -8.21 25.44
CA GLU A 254 -6.71 -7.06 24.96
C GLU A 254 -6.18 -6.62 23.60
N GLU A 255 -4.85 -6.54 23.43
CA GLU A 255 -4.25 -6.17 22.15
C GLU A 255 -4.56 -7.19 21.05
N LEU A 256 -4.50 -8.49 21.35
CA LEU A 256 -4.87 -9.54 20.38
C LEU A 256 -6.36 -9.49 20.05
N PHE A 257 -7.21 -9.24 21.05
CA PHE A 257 -8.64 -9.11 20.86
C PHE A 257 -8.98 -7.92 19.95
N GLU A 258 -8.46 -6.73 20.26
CA GLU A 258 -8.64 -5.52 19.43
C GLU A 258 -8.12 -5.73 18.00
N ALA A 259 -6.95 -6.36 17.86
CA ALA A 259 -6.35 -6.63 16.56
C ALA A 259 -7.13 -7.63 15.68
N THR A 260 -8.04 -8.40 16.28
CA THR A 260 -8.81 -9.46 15.60
C THR A 260 -10.31 -9.21 15.60
N LEU A 261 -10.76 -7.99 15.95
CA LEU A 261 -12.19 -7.65 15.98
C LEU A 261 -12.90 -7.88 14.64
N ASP A 262 -12.28 -7.48 13.53
CA ASP A 262 -12.86 -7.67 12.20
C ASP A 262 -12.84 -9.14 11.76
N LEU A 263 -11.80 -9.88 12.12
CA LEU A 263 -11.75 -11.34 11.95
C LEU A 263 -12.88 -12.02 12.73
N ARG A 264 -13.06 -11.66 14.01
CA ARG A 264 -14.16 -12.19 14.83
C ARG A 264 -15.51 -11.91 14.17
N ALA A 265 -15.77 -10.67 13.78
CA ALA A 265 -17.04 -10.29 13.14
C ALA A 265 -17.28 -11.06 11.83
N PHE A 266 -16.22 -11.30 11.04
CA PHE A 266 -16.30 -12.15 9.85
C PHE A 266 -16.65 -13.60 10.19
N LEU A 267 -15.96 -14.19 11.16
CA LEU A 267 -16.18 -15.58 11.59
C LEU A 267 -17.58 -15.76 12.18
N GLU A 268 -18.06 -14.86 13.04
CA GLU A 268 -19.42 -14.92 13.62
C GLU A 268 -20.51 -14.97 12.55
N ASN A 269 -20.29 -14.27 11.42
CA ASN A 269 -21.26 -14.18 10.33
C ASN A 269 -21.15 -15.34 9.32
N LYS A 270 -19.95 -15.92 9.13
CA LYS A 270 -19.68 -16.85 8.02
C LYS A 270 -19.24 -18.25 8.44
N HIS A 271 -18.44 -18.35 9.48
CA HIS A 271 -17.78 -19.57 9.94
C HIS A 271 -17.77 -19.62 11.49
N PRO A 272 -18.96 -19.62 12.15
CA PRO A 272 -19.07 -19.49 13.60
C PRO A 272 -18.41 -20.66 14.36
N GLU A 273 -18.22 -21.80 13.71
CA GLU A 273 -17.48 -22.96 14.24
C GLU A 273 -16.00 -22.68 14.50
N LEU A 274 -15.41 -21.63 13.91
CA LEU A 274 -14.02 -21.24 14.12
C LEU A 274 -13.83 -20.25 15.28
N ILE A 275 -14.91 -19.72 15.86
CA ILE A 275 -14.85 -18.78 16.98
C ILE A 275 -14.19 -19.39 18.23
N PRO A 276 -14.50 -20.64 18.65
CA PRO A 276 -13.82 -21.27 19.78
C PRO A 276 -12.31 -21.32 19.59
N THR A 277 -11.84 -21.58 18.37
CA THR A 277 -10.41 -21.62 18.03
C THR A 277 -9.76 -20.25 18.19
N LEU A 278 -10.39 -19.17 17.70
CA LEU A 278 -9.90 -17.81 17.90
C LEU A 278 -9.82 -17.45 19.40
N ASP A 279 -10.88 -17.77 20.15
CA ASP A 279 -10.95 -17.50 21.59
C ASP A 279 -9.89 -18.25 22.38
N GLU A 280 -9.66 -19.53 22.07
CA GLU A 280 -8.63 -20.34 22.71
C GLU A 280 -7.24 -19.74 22.48
N LYS A 281 -6.93 -19.35 21.23
CA LYS A 281 -5.64 -18.76 20.89
C LYS A 281 -5.41 -17.44 21.64
N ILE A 282 -6.43 -16.58 21.76
CA ILE A 282 -6.31 -15.33 22.54
C ILE A 282 -6.17 -15.63 24.04
N LYS A 283 -6.95 -16.57 24.59
CA LYS A 283 -6.93 -16.92 26.03
C LYS A 283 -5.62 -17.53 26.49
N SER A 284 -4.87 -18.18 25.58
CA SER A 284 -3.59 -18.83 25.88
C SER A 284 -2.43 -17.88 26.24
N PHE A 285 -2.68 -16.56 26.23
CA PHE A 285 -1.76 -15.52 26.72
C PHE A 285 -2.05 -15.10 28.16
#